data_AF-A0A6L8LPY5-F1
#
_entry.id   AF-A0A6L8LPY5-F1
#
_cell.length_a   1.000
_cell.length_b   1.000
_cell.length_c   1.000
_cell.angle_alpha   90.00
_cell.angle_beta   90.00
_cell.angle_gamma   90.00
#
_symmetry.space_group_name_H-M   'P 1'
#
loop_
_entity.id
_entity.type
_entity.pdbx_description
1 polymer ?
#
loop_
_entity_poly.entity_id
_entity_poly.type
_entity_poly.pdbx_seq_one_letter_code
_entity_poly.pdbx_strand_id
1 'polypeptide(L)'
;MSNYIEDLERKLGEIDDGIAAAQTRFDHGDEGDKVSALAELSLLRQRHDDLAERIATAKEKGADTWSALHMSLREEADALKDTFEKWLTKLI
;
A
#
# COMPACT_ATOMS: atom_id res chain seq x y z
N MET A 1 3.15 -14.62 -17.98
CA MET A 1 3.70 -13.48 -17.21
C MET A 1 2.62 -12.52 -16.70
N SER A 2 1.35 -12.59 -17.15
CA SER A 2 0.27 -11.68 -16.71
C SER A 2 -0.18 -11.82 -15.24
N ASN A 3 -0.04 -13.00 -14.64
CA ASN A 3 -0.57 -13.30 -13.30
C ASN A 3 0.15 -12.57 -12.14
N TYR A 4 1.32 -11.98 -12.40
CA TYR A 4 2.15 -11.35 -11.37
C TYR A 4 1.79 -9.89 -11.13
N ILE A 5 1.60 -9.16 -12.22
CA ILE A 5 1.12 -7.78 -12.19
C ILE A 5 -0.24 -7.73 -11.50
N GLU A 6 -1.11 -8.68 -11.82
CA GLU A 6 -2.41 -8.85 -11.19
C GLU A 6 -2.29 -9.14 -9.69
N ASP A 7 -1.28 -9.90 -9.25
CA ASP A 7 -1.01 -10.14 -7.82
C ASP A 7 -0.58 -8.87 -7.08
N LEU A 8 0.32 -8.08 -7.68
CA LEU A 8 0.75 -6.79 -7.12
C LEU A 8 -0.41 -5.79 -7.05
N GLU A 9 -1.18 -5.67 -8.12
CA GLU A 9 -2.35 -4.79 -8.17
C GLU A 9 -3.42 -5.22 -7.16
N ARG A 10 -3.63 -6.52 -7.00
CA ARG A 10 -4.50 -7.06 -5.95
C ARG A 10 -4.01 -6.69 -4.55
N LYS A 11 -2.72 -6.89 -4.25
CA LYS A 11 -2.14 -6.54 -2.94
C LYS A 11 -2.27 -5.05 -2.65
N LEU A 12 -2.02 -4.20 -3.64
CA LEU A 12 -2.21 -2.76 -3.51
C LEU A 12 -3.68 -2.41 -3.28
N GLY A 13 -4.60 -3.04 -4.01
CA GLY A 13 -6.04 -2.90 -3.78
C GLY A 13 -6.48 -3.31 -2.37
N GLU A 14 -5.96 -4.43 -1.84
CA GLU A 14 -6.22 -4.86 -0.46
C GLU A 14 -5.75 -3.81 0.58
N ILE A 15 -4.59 -3.18 0.33
CA ILE A 15 -4.06 -2.12 1.18
C ILE A 15 -4.94 -0.87 1.06
N ASP A 16 -5.36 -0.51 -0.15
CA ASP A 16 -6.21 0.66 -0.41
C ASP A 16 -7.57 0.56 0.29
N ASP A 17 -8.24 -0.60 0.13
CA ASP A 17 -9.50 -0.90 0.80
C ASP A 17 -9.34 -0.86 2.32
N GLY A 18 -8.24 -1.41 2.83
CA GLY A 18 -7.91 -1.39 4.25
C GLY A 18 -7.68 0.02 4.79
N ILE A 19 -6.99 0.88 4.03
CA ILE A 19 -6.77 2.29 4.40
C ILE A 19 -8.11 3.03 4.45
N ALA A 20 -8.97 2.86 3.45
CA ALA A 20 -10.29 3.51 3.40
C ALA A 20 -11.21 3.06 4.54
N ALA A 21 -11.20 1.76 4.86
CA ALA A 21 -11.95 1.22 6.00
C ALA A 21 -11.46 1.80 7.32
N ALA A 22 -10.14 1.92 7.50
CA ALA A 22 -9.57 2.47 8.72
C ALA A 22 -9.84 3.97 8.86
N GLN A 23 -9.72 4.75 7.78
CA GLN A 23 -10.13 6.17 7.76
C GLN A 23 -11.58 6.34 8.20
N THR A 24 -12.49 5.55 7.63
CA THR A 24 -13.91 5.57 7.99
C THR A 24 -14.13 5.24 9.48
N ARG A 25 -13.38 4.28 10.02
CA ARG A 25 -13.47 3.87 11.43
C ARG A 25 -12.97 4.97 12.37
N PHE A 26 -11.90 5.69 12.01
CA PHE A 26 -11.41 6.83 12.77
C PHE A 26 -12.33 8.04 12.69
N ASP A 27 -12.99 8.28 11.56
CA ASP A 27 -13.99 9.35 11.46
C ASP A 27 -15.11 9.21 12.48
N HIS A 28 -15.41 7.98 12.91
CA HIS A 28 -16.44 7.66 13.91
C HIS A 28 -15.90 7.35 15.32
N GLY A 29 -14.58 7.40 15.56
CA GLY A 29 -13.92 7.02 16.83
C GLY A 29 -13.41 8.20 17.68
N ASP A 30 -13.08 7.93 18.95
CA ASP A 30 -12.67 8.89 19.98
C ASP A 30 -11.31 9.59 19.68
N GLU A 31 -11.16 10.86 20.07
CA GLU A 31 -10.20 11.82 19.49
C GLU A 31 -8.72 11.63 19.88
N GLY A 32 -8.44 10.96 21.01
CA GLY A 32 -7.09 10.93 21.60
C GLY A 32 -6.04 10.18 20.76
N ASP A 33 -6.36 8.96 20.32
CA ASP A 33 -5.46 8.12 19.50
C ASP A 33 -5.65 8.34 17.98
N LYS A 34 -6.69 9.08 17.60
CA LYS A 34 -7.09 9.34 16.22
C LYS A 34 -6.04 10.14 15.44
N VAL A 35 -5.44 11.16 16.04
CA VAL A 35 -4.49 12.04 15.33
C VAL A 35 -3.23 11.29 14.93
N SER A 36 -2.64 10.52 15.86
CA SER A 36 -1.44 9.73 15.58
C SER A 36 -1.73 8.60 14.59
N ALA A 37 -2.85 7.91 14.75
CA ALA A 37 -3.23 6.84 13.82
C ALA A 37 -3.53 7.36 12.41
N LEU A 38 -4.20 8.52 12.26
CA LEU A 38 -4.43 9.15 10.96
C LEU A 38 -3.14 9.65 10.31
N ALA A 39 -2.17 10.11 11.09
CA ALA A 39 -0.86 10.51 10.59
C ALA A 39 -0.06 9.30 10.07
N GLU A 40 -0.04 8.19 10.81
CA GLU A 40 0.56 6.92 10.35
C GLU A 40 -0.15 6.40 9.09
N LEU A 41 -1.47 6.51 9.05
CA LEU A 41 -2.28 6.08 7.90
C LEU A 41 -2.01 6.92 6.65
N SER A 42 -1.85 8.24 6.82
CA SER A 42 -1.50 9.15 5.72
C SER A 42 -0.14 8.83 5.13
N LEU A 43 0.83 8.46 5.98
CA LEU A 43 2.16 8.02 5.53
C LEU A 43 2.09 6.71 4.73
N LEU A 44 1.27 5.75 5.20
CA LEU A 44 1.05 4.48 4.49
C LEU A 44 0.39 4.72 3.13
N ARG A 45 -0.58 5.63 3.06
CA ARG A 45 -1.22 6.02 1.80
C ARG A 45 -0.25 6.64 0.82
N GLN A 46 0.59 7.56 1.28
CA GLN A 46 1.60 8.18 0.42
C GLN A 46 2.58 7.15 -0.16
N ARG A 47 3.01 6.16 0.64
CA ARG A 47 3.87 5.07 0.17
C ARG A 47 3.18 4.15 -0.82
N HIS A 48 1.90 3.86 -0.59
CA HIS A 48 1.07 3.10 -1.52
C HIS A 48 1.00 3.80 -2.88
N ASP A 49 0.69 5.10 -2.89
CA ASP A 49 0.50 5.86 -4.12
C ASP A 49 1.81 6.00 -4.92
N ASP A 50 2.95 6.22 -4.25
CA ASP A 50 4.28 6.21 -4.88
C ASP A 50 4.60 4.86 -5.55
N LEU A 51 4.33 3.77 -4.84
CA LEU A 51 4.59 2.42 -5.34
C LEU A 51 3.68 2.08 -6.53
N ALA A 52 2.41 2.48 -6.47
CA ALA A 52 1.45 2.30 -7.56
C ALA A 52 1.86 3.09 -8.81
N GLU A 53 2.31 4.34 -8.67
CA GLU A 53 2.80 5.16 -9.78
C GLU A 53 4.05 4.55 -10.43
N ARG A 54 4.98 4.03 -9.62
CA ARG A 54 6.20 3.37 -10.12
C ARG A 54 5.89 2.08 -10.86
N ILE A 55 4.93 1.29 -10.40
CA ILE A 55 4.44 0.09 -11.09
C ILE A 55 3.79 0.49 -12.42
N ALA A 56 2.93 1.50 -12.45
CA ALA A 56 2.30 1.99 -13.67
C ALA A 56 3.34 2.48 -14.69
N THR A 57 4.31 3.28 -14.23
CA THR A 57 5.42 3.79 -15.07
C THR A 57 6.27 2.64 -15.61
N ALA A 58 6.60 1.64 -14.79
CA ALA A 58 7.42 0.52 -15.21
C ALA A 58 6.66 -0.41 -16.18
N LYS A 59 5.33 -0.52 -16.07
CA LYS A 59 4.48 -1.17 -17.09
C LYS A 59 4.55 -0.44 -18.42
N GLU A 60 4.41 0.89 -18.43
CA GLU A 60 4.44 1.70 -19.65
C GLU A 60 5.80 1.66 -20.36
N LYS A 61 6.90 1.62 -19.60
CA LYS A 61 8.27 1.59 -20.14
C LYS A 61 8.71 0.23 -20.69
N GLY A 62 7.90 -0.82 -20.51
CA GLY A 62 8.14 -2.14 -21.12
C GLY A 62 9.15 -3.05 -20.38
N ALA A 63 9.25 -4.28 -20.90
CA ALA A 63 9.81 -5.45 -20.21
C ALA A 63 11.28 -5.33 -19.76
N ASP A 64 12.13 -4.60 -20.49
CA ASP A 64 13.56 -4.46 -20.16
C ASP A 64 13.79 -3.70 -18.85
N THR A 65 13.02 -2.64 -18.60
CA THR A 65 13.12 -1.86 -17.35
C THR A 65 12.32 -2.55 -16.24
N TRP A 66 11.21 -3.20 -16.61
CA TRP A 66 10.37 -3.96 -15.69
C TRP A 66 11.13 -5.10 -15.02
N SER A 67 11.91 -5.90 -15.76
CA SER A 67 12.64 -7.05 -15.22
C SER A 67 13.59 -6.68 -14.06
N ALA A 68 14.28 -5.54 -14.17
CA ALA A 68 15.24 -5.10 -13.16
C ALA A 68 14.53 -4.47 -11.93
N LEU A 69 13.46 -3.69 -12.16
CA LEU A 69 12.71 -3.05 -11.09
C LEU A 69 11.74 -3.99 -10.37
N HIS A 70 11.34 -5.08 -11.01
CA HIS A 70 10.36 -6.03 -10.51
C HIS A 70 10.68 -6.57 -9.12
N MET A 71 11.94 -6.93 -8.85
CA MET A 71 12.34 -7.49 -7.54
C MET A 71 12.25 -6.43 -6.43
N SER A 72 12.73 -5.20 -6.71
CA SER A 72 12.63 -4.07 -5.77
C SER A 72 11.17 -3.71 -5.47
N LEU A 73 10.34 -3.57 -6.51
CA LEU A 73 8.92 -3.22 -6.35
C LEU A 73 8.15 -4.30 -5.57
N ARG A 74 8.54 -5.57 -5.72
CA ARG A 74 7.97 -6.67 -4.95
C ARG A 74 8.30 -6.56 -3.47
N GLU A 75 9.58 -6.41 -3.15
CA GLU A 75 10.03 -6.29 -1.76
C GLU A 75 9.40 -5.08 -1.08
N GLU A 76 9.26 -3.97 -1.80
CA GLU A 76 8.59 -2.76 -1.32
C GLU A 76 7.09 -2.98 -1.09
N ALA A 77 6.39 -3.69 -1.98
CA ALA A 77 4.98 -4.03 -1.80
C ALA A 77 4.74 -4.96 -0.62
N ASP A 78 5.58 -5.99 -0.47
CA ASP A 78 5.51 -6.94 0.64
C ASP A 78 5.82 -6.21 1.97
N ALA A 79 6.83 -5.33 2.01
CA ALA A 79 7.14 -4.52 3.19
C ALA A 79 6.02 -3.52 3.54
N LEU A 80 5.36 -2.94 2.54
CA LEU A 80 4.22 -2.05 2.74
C LEU A 80 3.04 -2.82 3.34
N LYS A 81 2.74 -4.01 2.81
CA LYS A 81 1.70 -4.91 3.34
C LYS A 81 1.99 -5.29 4.79
N ASP A 82 3.20 -5.74 5.09
CA ASP A 82 3.61 -6.08 6.46
C ASP A 82 3.45 -4.89 7.43
N THR A 83 3.79 -3.69 6.97
CA THR A 83 3.66 -2.47 7.79
C THR A 83 2.19 -2.15 8.04
N PHE A 84 1.35 -2.28 7.01
CA PHE A 84 -0.09 -2.07 7.11
C PHE A 84 -0.75 -3.09 8.05
N GLU A 85 -0.41 -4.37 7.95
CA GLU A 85 -0.94 -5.43 8.84
C GLU A 85 -0.52 -5.22 10.30
N LYS A 86 0.74 -4.82 10.54
CA LYS A 86 1.20 -4.44 11.88
C LYS A 86 0.45 -3.24 12.42
N TRP A 87 0.20 -2.24 11.59
CA TRP A 87 -0.56 -1.06 11.98
C TRP A 87 -2.01 -1.42 12.32
N LEU A 88 -2.68 -2.24 11.49
CA LEU A 88 -4.02 -2.75 11.79
C LEU A 88 -4.07 -3.50 13.13
N THR A 89 -3.05 -4.30 13.44
CA THR A 89 -2.98 -5.05 14.70
C THR A 89 -2.87 -4.12 15.92
N LYS A 90 -2.29 -2.93 15.79
CA LYS A 90 -2.25 -1.93 16.88
C LYS A 90 -3.61 -1.28 17.14
N LEU A 91 -4.57 -1.42 16.23
CA LEU A 91 -5.89 -0.79 16.29
C LEU A 91 -7.01 -1.72 16.74
N ILE A 92 -6.72 -3.01 16.91
CA ILE A 92 -7.63 -4.04 17.44
C ILE A 92 -7.34 -4.20 18.93
#